data_AF-P0CI84-F1
#
_entry.id   AF-P0CI84-F1
#
_cell.length_a   1.000
_cell.length_b   1.000
_cell.length_c   1.000
_cell.angle_alpha   90.00
_cell.angle_beta   90.00
_cell.angle_gamma   90.00
#
_symmetry.space_group_name_H-M   'P 1'
#
loop_
_entity.id
_entity.type
_entity.pdbx_description
1 polymer ?
#
loop_
_entity_poly.entity_id
_entity_poly.type
_entity_poly.pdbx_seq_one_letter_code
_entity_poly.pdbx_strand_id
1 'polypeptide(L)' 'MKLMWLLFLCVLAFSIAQIYISDPCAGGVHRCYEPCEKKKCRLPHKCINGRCTCYVGRNVCAISSH' A
#
# COMPACT_ATOMS: atom_id res chain seq x y z
N MET A 1 -31.86 -11.76 -0.28
CA MET A 1 -31.16 -10.83 -1.19
C MET A 1 -30.29 -9.78 -0.46
N LYS A 2 -30.71 -9.25 0.70
CA LYS A 2 -29.94 -8.23 1.47
C LYS A 2 -28.59 -8.72 2.02
N LEU A 3 -28.49 -10.00 2.43
CA LEU A 3 -27.27 -10.56 3.02
C LEU A 3 -26.10 -10.62 2.03
N MET A 4 -26.37 -10.92 0.74
CA MET A 4 -25.32 -10.99 -0.28
C MET A 4 -24.66 -9.63 -0.56
N TRP A 5 -25.43 -8.54 -0.49
CA TRP A 5 -24.89 -7.18 -0.65
C TRP A 5 -23.94 -6.80 0.49
N LEU A 6 -24.27 -7.17 1.73
CA LEU A 6 -23.41 -6.95 2.89
C LEU A 6 -22.06 -7.66 2.73
N LEU A 7 -22.06 -8.92 2.29
CA LEU A 7 -20.82 -9.67 2.05
C LEU A 7 -19.98 -9.04 0.94
N PHE A 8 -20.61 -8.61 -0.16
CA PHE A 8 -19.90 -7.98 -1.28
C PHE A 8 -19.23 -6.65 -0.87
N LEU A 9 -19.92 -5.82 -0.07
CA LEU A 9 -19.37 -4.58 0.46
C LEU A 9 -18.18 -4.81 1.41
N CYS A 10 -18.24 -5.85 2.25
CA CYS A 10 -17.12 -6.21 3.13
C CYS A 10 -15.87 -6.55 2.32
N VAL A 11 -15.97 -7.37 1.27
CA VAL A 11 -14.82 -7.78 0.45
C VAL A 11 -14.21 -6.58 -0.28
N LEU A 12 -15.03 -5.65 -0.78
CA LEU A 12 -14.54 -4.43 -1.41
C LEU A 12 -13.75 -3.55 -0.44
N ALA A 13 -14.22 -3.40 0.80
CA ALA A 13 -13.57 -2.55 1.79
C ALA A 13 -12.14 -3.01 2.12
N PHE A 14 -11.89 -4.31 2.19
CA PHE A 14 -10.55 -4.85 2.47
C PHE A 14 -9.53 -4.59 1.35
N SER A 15 -9.99 -4.41 0.10
CA SER A 15 -9.09 -4.26 -1.05
C SER A 15 -8.46 -2.86 -1.17
N ILE A 16 -8.94 -1.87 -0.42
CA ILE A 16 -8.60 -0.45 -0.62
C ILE A 16 -7.40 0.01 0.24
N ALA A 17 -6.91 -0.81 1.17
CA ALA A 17 -5.88 -0.39 2.13
C ALA A 17 -4.43 -0.30 1.56
N GLN A 18 -4.27 -0.29 0.23
CA GLN A 18 -2.96 -0.22 -0.42
C GLN A 18 -2.91 0.85 -1.51
N ILE A 19 -1.82 1.62 -1.52
CA ILE A 19 -1.53 2.65 -2.52
C ILE A 19 -0.58 2.05 -3.54
N TYR A 20 -1.01 1.94 -4.79
CA TYR A 20 -0.13 1.56 -5.89
C TYR A 20 0.79 2.72 -6.25
N ILE A 21 2.08 2.43 -6.42
CA ILE A 21 3.05 3.34 -7.00
C ILE A 21 3.68 2.69 -8.24
N SER A 22 4.02 3.49 -9.24
CA SER A 22 4.57 3.02 -10.52
C SER A 22 6.06 2.69 -10.47
N ASP A 23 6.61 2.48 -9.26
CA ASP A 23 8.02 2.14 -9.10
C ASP A 23 8.23 0.63 -9.20
N PRO A 24 9.24 0.18 -9.97
CA PRO A 24 9.54 -1.23 -10.12
C PRO A 24 10.13 -1.78 -8.82
N CYS A 25 9.73 -3.00 -8.47
CA CYS A 25 10.30 -3.78 -7.37
C CYS A 25 11.08 -5.00 -7.86
N ALA A 26 11.79 -4.85 -8.99
CA ALA A 26 12.71 -5.87 -9.47
C ALA A 26 13.75 -6.16 -8.37
N GLY A 27 13.74 -7.37 -7.83
CA GLY A 27 14.57 -7.77 -6.68
C GLY A 27 13.85 -7.82 -5.33
N GLY A 28 12.59 -7.37 -5.24
CA GLY A 28 11.72 -7.57 -4.08
C GLY A 28 11.25 -6.29 -3.39
N VAL A 29 10.48 -6.47 -2.31
CA VAL A 29 9.81 -5.38 -1.57
C VAL A 29 10.78 -4.37 -0.93
N HIS A 30 12.04 -4.76 -0.71
CA HIS A 30 13.06 -3.86 -0.17
C HIS A 30 13.29 -2.62 -1.06
N ARG A 31 13.10 -2.76 -2.38
CA ARG A 31 13.16 -1.64 -3.33
C ARG A 31 11.99 -0.67 -3.20
N CYS A 32 10.93 -1.05 -2.49
CA CYS A 32 9.78 -0.22 -2.27
C CYS A 32 9.91 0.70 -1.06
N TYR A 33 10.85 0.46 -0.14
CA TYR A 33 11.05 1.31 1.04
C TYR A 33 11.28 2.76 0.63
N GLU A 34 12.33 2.98 -0.16
CA GLU A 34 12.71 4.32 -0.58
C GLU A 34 11.62 5.06 -1.38
N PRO A 35 10.98 4.48 -2.41
CA PRO A 35 9.92 5.18 -3.13
C PRO A 35 8.63 5.33 -2.33
N CYS A 36 8.24 4.37 -1.49
CA CYS A 36 7.05 4.54 -0.64
C CYS A 36 7.27 5.62 0.42
N GLU A 37 8.46 5.68 1.01
CA GLU A 37 8.83 6.69 1.99
C GLU A 37 8.99 8.07 1.34
N LYS A 38 9.77 8.20 0.27
CA LYS A 38 10.03 9.49 -0.36
C LYS A 38 8.83 10.05 -1.13
N LYS A 39 8.04 9.23 -1.83
CA LYS A 39 6.94 9.72 -2.70
C LYS A 39 5.59 9.80 -2.00
N LYS A 40 5.35 8.93 -1.02
CA LYS A 40 4.05 8.84 -0.34
C LYS A 40 4.18 9.02 1.17
N CYS A 41 5.38 9.07 1.72
CA CYS A 41 5.62 9.06 3.16
C CYS A 41 4.94 7.88 3.85
N ARG A 42 4.92 6.71 3.20
CA ARG A 42 4.28 5.48 3.71
C ARG A 42 5.29 4.35 3.80
N LEU A 43 4.96 3.35 4.63
CA LEU A 43 5.70 2.09 4.64
C LEU A 43 5.42 1.29 3.36
N PRO A 44 6.42 0.54 2.87
CA PRO A 44 6.19 -0.43 1.81
C PRO A 44 5.23 -1.51 2.31
N HIS A 45 4.29 -1.90 1.46
CA HIS A 45 3.37 -2.98 1.71
C HIS A 45 3.87 -4.25 1.03
N LYS A 46 3.75 -4.33 -0.30
CA LYS A 46 4.09 -5.51 -1.10
C LYS A 46 4.55 -5.12 -2.50
N CYS A 47 5.24 -6.04 -3.15
CA CYS A 47 5.53 -5.99 -4.58
C CYS A 47 4.44 -6.80 -5.31
N ILE A 48 3.62 -6.16 -6.16
CA ILE A 48 2.54 -6.80 -6.92
C ILE A 48 2.78 -6.54 -8.40
N ASN A 49 2.85 -7.59 -9.21
CA ASN A 49 3.12 -7.51 -10.66
C ASN A 49 4.37 -6.68 -10.99
N GLY A 50 5.43 -6.82 -10.18
CA GLY A 50 6.68 -6.08 -10.36
C GLY A 50 6.58 -4.59 -10.00
N ARG A 51 5.48 -4.14 -9.38
CA ARG A 51 5.28 -2.76 -8.92
C ARG A 51 5.14 -2.67 -7.41
N CYS A 52 5.63 -1.58 -6.85
CA CYS A 52 5.52 -1.32 -5.44
C CYS A 52 4.10 -0.90 -5.02
N THR A 53 3.69 -1.37 -3.85
CA THR A 53 2.50 -0.89 -3.14
C THR A 53 2.90 -0.41 -1.76
N CYS A 54 2.24 0.63 -1.27
CA CYS A 54 2.51 1.24 0.03
C CYS A 54 1.27 1.13 0.93
N TYR A 55 1.47 1.00 2.24
CA TYR A 55 0.37 0.89 3.20
C TYR A 55 -0.38 2.22 3.39
N VAL A 56 -1.72 2.15 3.42
CA VAL A 56 -2.57 3.24 3.92
C VAL A 56 -2.63 3.12 5.44
N GLY A 57 -1.68 3.76 6.14
CA GLY A 57 -1.66 3.67 7.60
C GLY A 57 -0.87 4.81 8.22
N ARG A 58 0.40 4.55 8.55
CA ARG A 58 1.28 5.54 9.17
C ARG A 58 2.01 6.38 8.15
N ASN A 59 2.15 7.66 8.46
CA ASN A 59 3.05 8.56 7.75
C ASN A 59 4.43 8.43 8.41
N VAL A 60 5.42 7.88 7.69
CA VAL A 60 6.77 7.68 8.24
C VAL A 60 7.60 8.96 8.26
N CYS A 61 7.37 9.90 7.33
CA CYS A 61 8.07 11.18 7.30
C CYS A 61 7.76 12.06 8.51
N ALA A 62 6.59 11.87 9.14
CA ALA A 62 6.26 12.55 10.39
C ALA A 62 7.14 12.12 11.56
N ILE A 63 7.77 10.94 11.49
CA ILE A 63 8.66 10.41 12.54
C ILE A 63 10.09 10.90 12.30
N SER A 64 10.50 11.12 11.05
CA SER A 64 11.87 11.50 10.66
C SER A 64 12.24 12.97 10.96
N SER A 65 11.36 13.77 11.57
CA SER A 65 11.60 15.19 11.86
C SER A 65 12.15 15.46 13.26
N HIS A 66 12.78 14.48 13.91
CA HIS A 66 13.35 14.61 15.26
C HIS A 66 14.82 14.23 15.30
#